data_AF-A0A945S5E5-F1
#
_entry.id   AF-A0A945S5E5-F1
#
_cell.length_a   1.000
_cell.length_b   1.000
_cell.length_c   1.000
_cell.angle_alpha   90.00
_cell.angle_beta   90.00
_cell.angle_gamma   90.00
#
_symmetry.space_group_name_H-M   'P 1'
#
loop_
_entity.id
_entity.type
_entity.pdbx_description
1 polymer ?
#
loop_
_entity_poly.entity_id
_entity_poly.type
_entity_poly.pdbx_seq_one_letter_code
_entity_poly.pdbx_strand_id
1 'polypeptide(L)' 'MTRRDFTQFAASLRLVDKQIENVWDRFSRDLAQALLVLDQGLCKDGTKERFRVLLQERAEHIGL' A
#
# COMPACT_ATOMS: atom_id res chain seq x y z
N MET A 1 0.48 -1.38 10.04
CA MET A 1 1.37 -0.20 10.03
C MET A 1 0.45 1.00 10.04
N THR A 2 0.40 1.76 11.13
CA THR A 2 -0.51 2.91 11.26
C THR A 2 0.02 4.11 10.44
N ARG A 3 -0.82 5.12 10.17
CA ARG A 3 -0.36 6.39 9.58
C ARG A 3 0.80 7.00 10.38
N ARG A 4 0.78 6.83 11.70
CA ARG A 4 1.86 7.24 12.60
C ARG A 4 3.17 6.47 12.35
N ASP A 5 3.09 5.15 12.17
CA ASP A 5 4.27 4.32 11.86
C ASP A 5 4.85 4.67 10.48
N PHE A 6 3.98 4.93 9.50
CA PHE A 6 4.39 5.38 8.16
C PHE A 6 5.08 6.74 8.21
N THR A 7 4.50 7.72 8.93
CA THR A 7 5.11 9.04 9.09
C THR A 7 6.43 8.96 9.85
N GLN A 8 6.54 8.15 10.91
CA GLN A 8 7.79 7.99 11.65
C GLN A 8 8.88 7.33 10.81
N PHE A 9 8.55 6.33 10.02
CA PHE A 9 9.49 5.70 9.09
C PHE A 9 9.93 6.65 7.97
N ALA A 10 9.00 7.42 7.41
CA ALA A 10 9.33 8.38 6.37
C ALA A 10 10.16 9.56 6.90
N ALA A 11 9.92 9.99 8.14
CA ALA A 11 10.75 10.97 8.84
C ALA A 11 12.17 10.45 9.13
N SER A 12 12.34 9.17 9.46
CA SER A 12 13.67 8.57 9.65
C SER A 12 14.50 8.55 8.35
N LEU A 13 13.83 8.52 7.20
CA LEU A 13 14.42 8.65 5.87
C LEU A 13 14.64 10.11 5.43
N ARG A 14 14.34 11.10 6.30
CA ARG A 14 14.43 12.55 6.02
C ARG A 14 13.59 13.00 4.82
N LEU A 15 12.47 12.34 4.57
CA LEU A 15 11.50 12.77 3.57
C LEU A 15 10.77 14.04 4.06
N VAL A 16 10.50 14.97 3.16
CA VAL A 16 9.71 16.17 3.49
C VAL A 16 8.24 15.80 3.60
N ASP A 17 7.47 16.46 4.47
CA ASP A 17 6.07 16.14 4.77
C ASP A 17 5.21 15.95 3.52
N LYS A 18 5.41 16.80 2.49
CA LYS A 18 4.72 16.69 1.20
C LYS A 18 5.02 15.38 0.45
N GLN A 19 6.22 14.82 0.58
CA GLN A 19 6.57 13.52 0.00
C GLN A 19 5.89 12.38 0.77
N ILE A 20 5.83 12.49 2.10
CA ILE A 20 5.15 11.52 2.97
C ILE A 20 3.66 11.48 2.60
N GLU A 21 3.02 12.65 2.52
CA GLU A 21 1.64 12.76 2.08
C GLU A 21 1.46 12.22 0.66
N ASN A 22 2.29 12.61 -0.31
CA ASN A 22 2.15 12.12 -1.68
C ASN A 22 2.27 10.60 -1.80
N VAL A 23 3.16 9.96 -1.05
CA VAL A 23 3.29 8.49 -1.06
C VAL A 23 2.08 7.85 -0.40
N TRP A 24 1.63 8.37 0.74
CA TRP A 24 0.42 7.91 1.41
C TRP A 24 -0.81 8.02 0.50
N ASP A 25 -0.96 9.16 -0.15
CA ASP A 25 -2.10 9.53 -0.98
C ASP A 25 -2.12 8.75 -2.31
N ARG A 26 -0.94 8.44 -2.87
CA ARG A 26 -0.81 7.47 -3.98
C ARG A 26 -1.20 6.07 -3.56
N PHE A 27 -0.64 5.57 -2.44
CA PHE A 27 -0.94 4.23 -1.97
C PHE A 27 -2.44 4.06 -1.68
N SER A 28 -3.08 5.13 -1.18
CA SER A 28 -4.51 5.15 -0.87
C SER A 28 -5.41 5.18 -2.12
N ARG A 29 -5.06 5.98 -3.13
CA ARG A 29 -5.83 6.04 -4.39
C ARG A 29 -5.64 4.82 -5.28
N ASP A 30 -4.44 4.25 -5.28
CA ASP A 30 -4.03 3.26 -6.28
C ASP A 30 -4.25 1.81 -5.82
N LEU A 31 -4.78 1.57 -4.62
CA LEU A 31 -5.06 0.22 -4.12
C LEU A 31 -6.01 -0.57 -5.04
N ALA A 32 -7.10 0.06 -5.46
CA ALA A 32 -8.05 -0.56 -6.40
C ALA A 32 -7.37 -0.91 -7.73
N GLN A 33 -6.51 -0.02 -8.22
CA GLN A 33 -5.75 -0.25 -9.44
C GLN A 33 -4.71 -1.37 -9.28
N ALA A 34 -4.04 -1.45 -8.13
CA ALA A 34 -3.07 -2.48 -7.81
C ALA A 34 -3.72 -3.88 -7.76
N LEU A 35 -4.91 -3.99 -7.18
CA LEU A 35 -5.70 -5.23 -7.18
C LEU A 35 -6.11 -5.64 -8.59
N LEU A 36 -6.50 -4.68 -9.42
CA LEU A 36 -6.88 -4.92 -10.81
C LEU A 36 -5.69 -5.39 -11.67
N VAL A 37 -4.50 -4.81 -11.45
CA VAL A 37 -3.25 -5.25 -12.08
C VAL A 37 -2.87 -6.67 -11.63
N LEU A 38 -3.05 -6.98 -10.35
CA LEU A 38 -2.77 -8.31 -9.81
C LEU A 38 -3.66 -9.38 -10.45
N ASP A 39 -4.94 -9.07 -10.67
CA ASP A 39 -5.89 -9.97 -11.31
C ASP A 39 -5.55 -10.23 -12.78
N GLN A 40 -5.10 -9.20 -13.50
CA GLN A 40 -4.67 -9.29 -14.90
C GLN A 40 -3.27 -9.90 -15.07
N GLY A 41 -2.49 -9.98 -13.98
CA GLY A 41 -1.13 -10.50 -14.01
C GLY A 41 -1.03 -11.99 -14.36
N LEU A 42 0.18 -12.42 -14.72
CA LEU A 42 0.47 -13.81 -15.12
C LEU A 42 0.78 -14.74 -13.95
N CYS A 43 0.63 -14.27 -12.71
CA CYS A 43 0.85 -15.09 -11.53
C CYS A 43 -0.17 -16.23 -11.44
N LYS A 44 0.22 -17.35 -10.84
CA LYS A 44 -0.71 -18.45 -10.52
C LYS A 44 -1.77 -17.96 -9.54
N ASP A 45 -2.98 -18.51 -9.61
CA ASP A 45 -4.12 -18.03 -8.80
C ASP A 45 -3.84 -18.06 -7.29
N GLY A 46 -3.17 -19.10 -6.78
CA GLY A 46 -2.77 -19.15 -5.37
C GLY A 46 -1.74 -18.09 -4.96
N THR A 47 -0.93 -17.60 -5.90
CA THR A 47 -0.01 -16.48 -5.68
C THR A 47 -0.74 -15.15 -5.72
N LYS A 48 -1.70 -14.99 -6.64
CA LYS A 48 -2.57 -13.80 -6.70
C LYS A 48 -3.37 -13.65 -5.40
N GLU A 49 -3.95 -14.73 -4.90
CA GLU A 49 -4.74 -14.68 -3.67
C GLU A 49 -3.90 -14.28 -2.46
N ARG A 50 -2.68 -14.83 -2.34
CA ARG A 50 -1.73 -14.42 -1.28
C ARG A 50 -1.40 -12.93 -1.34
N PHE A 51 -1.18 -12.38 -2.54
CA PHE A 51 -0.89 -10.96 -2.69
C PHE A 51 -2.13 -10.08 -2.46
N ARG A 52 -3.32 -10.56 -2.81
CA ARG A 52 -4.59 -9.88 -2.55
C ARG A 52 -4.83 -9.73 -1.04
N VAL A 53 -4.72 -10.84 -0.30
CA VAL A 53 -4.81 -10.85 1.17
C VAL A 53 -3.76 -9.91 1.78
N LEU A 54 -2.51 -9.99 1.33
CA LEU A 54 -1.44 -9.11 1.81
C LEU A 54 -1.78 -7.62 1.57
N LEU A 55 -2.30 -7.26 0.39
CA LEU A 55 -2.67 -5.88 0.06
C LEU A 55 -3.86 -5.38 0.90
N GLN A 56 -4.87 -6.23 1.10
CA GLN A 56 -6.03 -5.92 1.94
C GLN A 56 -5.66 -5.76 3.41
N GLU A 57 -4.92 -6.71 3.99
CA GLU A 57 -4.44 -6.62 5.38
C GLU A 57 -3.62 -5.34 5.59
N ARG A 58 -2.82 -4.95 4.59
CA ARG A 58 -2.01 -3.73 4.67
C ARG A 58 -2.86 -2.48 4.57
N ALA A 59 -3.89 -2.48 3.71
CA ALA A 59 -4.86 -1.39 3.57
C ALA A 59 -5.67 -1.16 4.86
N GLU A 60 -6.22 -2.24 5.44
CA GLU A 60 -6.95 -2.17 6.70
C GLU A 60 -6.06 -1.63 7.84
N HIS A 61 -4.80 -2.06 7.87
CA HIS A 61 -3.84 -1.59 8.86
C HIS A 61 -3.48 -0.10 8.78
N ILE A 62 -3.61 0.50 7.59
CA ILE A 62 -3.41 1.95 7.37
C ILE A 62 -4.71 2.75 7.46
N GLY A 63 -5.86 2.09 7.64
CA GLY A 63 -7.17 2.70 7.77
C GLY A 63 -7.84 3.03 6.44
N LEU A 64 -7.60 2.23 5.40
CA LEU A 64 -8.28 2.26 4.10
C LEU A 64 -9.31 1.15 3.98
#